data_AF-A0A7J5V4K8-F1
#
_entry.id   AF-A0A7J5V4K8-F1
#
_cell.length_a   1.000
_cell.length_b   1.000
_cell.length_c   1.000
_cell.angle_alpha   90.00
_cell.angle_beta   90.00
_cell.angle_gamma   90.00
#
_symmetry.space_group_name_H-M   'P 1'
#
loop_
_entity.id
_entity.type
_entity.pdbx_description
1 polymer ?
#
loop_
_entity_poly.entity_id
_entity_poly.type
_entity_poly.pdbx_seq_one_letter_code
_entity_poly.pdbx_strand_id
1 'polypeptide(L)'
;MGQKKGNTGNPAGRPKGSKNKVSTELKTWVQMLITSNTEQLEKDLQSLEPNQKWVIIEKLLQFVIPKATIHLETKDTTPPRPTPPARILRRDELKEYFEQLEKEY
;
A
#
# COMPACT_ATOMS: atom_id res chain seq x y z
N MET A 1 -39.33 -3.37 -13.23
CA MET A 1 -38.53 -4.61 -13.37
C MET A 1 -37.08 -4.30 -13.04
N GLY A 2 -36.46 -5.05 -12.13
CA GLY A 2 -35.03 -4.89 -11.79
C GLY A 2 -34.12 -5.45 -12.89
N GLN A 3 -32.89 -4.94 -12.98
CA GLN A 3 -31.91 -5.44 -13.95
C GLN A 3 -31.60 -6.92 -13.70
N LYS A 4 -31.51 -7.71 -14.77
CA LYS A 4 -31.20 -9.15 -14.69
C LYS A 4 -29.77 -9.34 -14.17
N LYS A 5 -29.56 -10.33 -13.30
CA LYS A 5 -28.23 -10.70 -12.77
C LYS A 5 -27.26 -10.94 -13.95
N GLY A 6 -26.17 -10.18 -14.02
CA GLY A 6 -25.20 -10.20 -15.13
C GLY A 6 -25.37 -9.09 -16.18
N ASN A 7 -26.53 -8.44 -16.23
CA ASN A 7 -26.80 -7.26 -17.07
C ASN A 7 -26.98 -6.03 -16.18
N THR A 8 -25.92 -5.64 -15.47
CA THR A 8 -25.86 -4.35 -14.80
C THR A 8 -25.52 -3.28 -15.83
N GLY A 9 -26.17 -2.10 -15.76
CA GLY A 9 -25.88 -0.95 -16.66
C GLY A 9 -24.44 -0.42 -16.61
N ASN A 10 -23.63 -0.95 -15.69
CA ASN A 10 -22.18 -0.81 -15.64
C ASN A 10 -21.52 -2.20 -15.43
N PRO A 11 -21.26 -2.97 -16.50
CA PRO A 11 -20.69 -4.31 -16.42
C PRO A 11 -19.24 -4.32 -15.91
N ALA A 12 -18.50 -3.23 -16.13
CA ALA A 12 -17.10 -3.07 -15.68
C ALA A 12 -17.00 -2.60 -14.22
N GLY A 13 -18.12 -2.28 -13.58
CA GLY A 13 -18.16 -1.77 -12.21
C GLY A 13 -17.47 -0.41 -12.06
N ARG A 14 -17.25 0.00 -10.82
CA ARG A 14 -16.47 1.20 -10.51
C ARG A 14 -14.99 0.89 -10.78
N PRO A 15 -14.26 1.69 -11.57
CA PRO A 15 -12.87 1.40 -11.92
C PRO A 15 -12.00 1.25 -10.67
N LYS A 16 -11.15 0.22 -10.69
CA LYS A 16 -10.23 -0.13 -9.60
C LYS A 16 -9.27 1.04 -9.37
N GLY A 17 -9.16 1.52 -8.13
CA GLY A 17 -8.33 2.67 -7.77
C GLY A 17 -9.01 4.04 -7.83
N SER A 18 -10.31 4.09 -8.19
CA SER A 18 -11.06 5.36 -8.14
C SER A 18 -11.19 5.88 -6.70
N LYS A 19 -10.57 7.03 -6.43
CA LYS A 19 -10.59 7.70 -5.12
C LYS A 19 -12.03 7.91 -4.63
N ASN A 20 -12.25 7.73 -3.33
CA ASN A 20 -13.56 7.96 -2.73
C ASN A 20 -13.88 9.47 -2.76
N LYS A 21 -15.02 9.89 -3.33
CA LYS A 21 -15.34 11.32 -3.52
C LYS A 21 -15.28 12.11 -2.20
N VAL A 22 -15.89 11.57 -1.14
CA VAL A 22 -15.89 12.15 0.21
C VAL A 22 -14.46 12.29 0.77
N SER A 23 -13.58 11.33 0.50
CA SER A 23 -12.18 11.40 0.93
C SER A 23 -11.39 12.46 0.15
N THR A 24 -11.70 12.66 -1.13
CA THR A 24 -11.08 13.71 -1.95
C THR A 24 -11.50 15.09 -1.47
N GLU A 25 -12.80 15.30 -1.24
CA GLU A 25 -13.34 16.59 -0.80
C GLU A 25 -12.77 17.02 0.55
N LEU A 26 -12.72 16.11 1.54
CA LEU A 26 -12.09 16.38 2.83
C LEU A 26 -10.60 16.73 2.70
N LYS A 27 -9.86 16.03 1.84
CA LYS A 27 -8.43 16.34 1.60
C LYS A 27 -8.25 17.72 0.99
N THR A 28 -9.07 18.06 0.00
CA THR A 28 -9.07 19.37 -0.63
C THR A 28 -9.41 20.46 0.37
N TRP A 29 -10.42 20.24 1.22
CA TRP A 29 -10.79 21.17 2.28
C TRP A 29 -9.66 21.37 3.30
N VAL A 30 -9.03 20.28 3.78
CA VAL A 30 -7.87 20.37 4.69
C VAL A 30 -6.73 21.13 4.03
N GLN A 31 -6.47 20.87 2.74
CA GLN A 31 -5.42 21.58 2.01
C GLN A 31 -5.74 23.09 1.91
N MET A 32 -6.98 23.45 1.57
CA MET A 32 -7.43 24.85 1.53
C MET A 32 -7.31 25.52 2.89
N LEU A 33 -7.70 24.84 3.97
CA LEU A 33 -7.60 25.35 5.34
C LEU A 33 -6.16 25.64 5.73
N ILE A 34 -5.23 24.74 5.38
CA ILE A 34 -3.81 24.94 5.66
C ILE A 34 -3.29 26.13 4.83
N THR A 35 -3.59 26.17 3.52
CA THR A 35 -3.13 27.24 2.62
C THR A 35 -3.73 28.60 2.97
N SER A 36 -4.97 28.67 3.46
CA SER A 36 -5.58 29.95 3.87
C SER A 36 -4.96 30.50 5.15
N ASN A 37 -4.42 29.64 6.01
CA ASN A 37 -3.91 30.01 7.32
C ASN A 37 -2.40 30.25 7.34
N THR A 38 -1.69 30.08 6.22
CA THR A 38 -0.22 30.23 6.17
C THR A 38 0.23 31.63 6.57
N GLU A 39 -0.43 32.68 6.09
CA GLU A 39 -0.08 34.06 6.44
C GLU A 39 -0.29 34.36 7.94
N GLN A 40 -1.34 33.78 8.52
CA GLN A 40 -1.61 33.93 9.95
C GLN A 40 -0.59 33.16 10.78
N LEU A 41 -0.25 31.93 10.35
CA LEU A 41 0.79 31.13 11.00
C LEU A 41 2.16 31.82 10.97
N GLU A 42 2.52 32.52 9.90
CA GLU A 42 3.76 33.30 9.84
C GLU A 42 3.77 34.44 10.86
N LYS A 43 2.65 35.16 10.99
CA LYS A 43 2.49 36.23 11.99
C LYS A 43 2.53 35.69 13.41
N ASP A 44 1.86 34.57 13.66
CA ASP A 44 1.85 33.92 14.96
C ASP A 44 3.25 33.41 15.33
N LEU A 45 3.96 32.82 14.37
CA LEU A 45 5.37 32.44 14.53
C LEU A 45 6.22 33.66 14.87
N GLN A 46 6.03 34.80 14.22
CA GLN A 46 6.79 36.01 14.54
C GLN A 46 6.51 36.55 15.95
N SER A 47 5.24 36.50 16.40
CA SER A 47 4.79 37.02 17.70
C SER A 47 5.14 36.13 18.90
N LEU A 48 5.44 34.85 18.67
CA LEU A 48 5.86 33.89 19.69
C LEU A 48 7.20 34.26 20.35
N GLU A 49 7.33 33.88 21.63
CA GLU A 49 8.58 34.01 22.36
C GLU A 49 9.73 33.24 21.66
N PRO A 50 10.97 33.75 21.71
CA PRO A 50 12.11 33.17 21.00
C PRO A 50 12.30 31.68 21.29
N ASN A 51 12.16 31.27 22.56
CA ASN A 51 12.33 29.88 22.96
C ASN A 51 11.27 28.95 22.35
N GLN A 52 10.01 29.38 22.33
CA GLN A 52 8.91 28.59 21.76
C GLN A 52 9.00 28.52 20.23
N LYS A 53 9.41 29.63 19.60
CA LYS A 53 9.67 29.70 18.16
C LYS A 53 10.67 28.64 17.71
N TRP A 54 11.80 28.48 18.41
CA TRP A 54 12.80 27.46 18.07
C TRP A 54 12.28 26.03 18.19
N VAL A 55 11.49 25.73 19.23
CA VAL A 55 10.89 24.40 19.41
C VAL A 55 9.92 24.05 18.29
N ILE A 56 9.11 25.02 17.83
CA ILE A 56 8.17 24.79 16.73
C ILE A 56 8.94 24.59 15.42
N ILE A 57 9.97 25.39 15.16
CA ILE A 57 10.83 25.26 13.97
C ILE A 57 11.50 23.87 13.94
N GLU A 58 12.04 23.40 15.07
CA GLU A 58 12.62 22.06 15.18
C GLU A 58 11.62 20.96 14.77
N LYS A 59 10.37 21.06 15.25
CA LYS A 59 9.30 20.12 14.89
C LYS A 59 8.94 20.18 13.42
N LEU A 60 8.90 21.38 12.81
CA LEU A 60 8.63 21.54 11.39
C LEU A 60 9.74 20.96 10.52
N LEU A 61 11.01 21.12 10.91
CA LEU A 61 12.16 20.57 10.19
C LEU A 61 12.08 19.04 10.04
N GLN A 62 11.50 18.34 11.02
CA GLN A 62 11.30 16.89 10.96
C GLN A 62 10.36 16.43 9.83
N PHE A 63 9.51 17.32 9.32
CA PHE A 63 8.59 17.04 8.22
C PHE A 63 9.13 17.52 6.86
N VAL A 64 10.02 18.51 6.87
CA VAL A 64 10.66 19.05 5.65
C VAL A 64 11.86 18.21 5.24
N ILE A 65 12.67 17.78 6.22
CA ILE A 65 13.85 16.97 5.97
C ILE A 65 13.39 15.50 5.90
N PRO A 66 13.67 14.78 4.80
CA PRO A 66 13.39 13.36 4.74
C PRO A 66 14.17 12.66 5.85
N LYS A 67 13.46 12.10 6.83
CA LYS A 67 14.07 11.24 7.85
C LYS A 67 14.64 10.03 7.10
N ALA A 68 15.93 9.76 7.29
CA ALA A 68 16.56 8.58 6.71
C ALA A 68 15.79 7.35 7.19
N THR A 69 15.00 6.74 6.30
CA THR A 69 14.33 5.48 6.56
C THR A 69 15.43 4.43 6.55
N ILE A 70 15.92 4.07 7.73
CA ILE A 70 16.75 2.89 7.87
C ILE A 70 15.82 1.71 7.54
N HIS A 71 15.89 1.24 6.30
CA HIS A 71 15.33 -0.06 5.93
C HIS A 71 16.20 -1.11 6.64
N LEU A 72 15.84 -1.39 7.90
CA LEU A 72 16.19 -2.66 8.49
C LEU A 72 15.53 -3.69 7.59
N GLU A 73 16.34 -4.46 6.86
CA GLU A 73 15.88 -5.62 6.12
C GLU A 73 15.23 -6.57 7.13
N THR A 74 13.93 -6.37 7.39
CA THR A 74 13.08 -7.43 7.89
C THR A 74 13.08 -8.45 6.78
N LYS A 75 13.97 -9.45 6.87
CA LYS A 75 13.95 -10.62 6.00
C LYS A 75 12.50 -11.00 5.81
N ASP A 76 12.01 -10.86 4.60
CA ASP A 76 10.62 -11.11 4.28
C ASP A 76 10.26 -12.50 4.81
N THR A 77 9.51 -12.57 5.91
CA THR A 77 8.75 -13.76 6.25
C THR A 77 7.58 -13.81 5.28
N THR A 78 7.87 -13.93 3.99
CA THR A 78 6.91 -14.44 3.03
C THR A 78 6.62 -15.84 3.54
N PRO A 79 5.39 -16.18 3.95
CA PRO A 79 5.09 -17.55 4.32
C PRO A 79 5.56 -18.43 3.15
N PRO A 80 6.33 -19.51 3.41
CA PRO A 80 6.81 -20.36 2.34
C PRO A 80 5.59 -20.72 1.48
N ARG A 81 5.71 -20.52 0.16
CA ARG A 81 4.68 -20.91 -0.80
C ARG A 81 4.23 -22.32 -0.39
N PRO A 82 2.92 -22.59 -0.19
CA PRO A 82 2.49 -23.91 0.21
C PRO A 82 3.10 -24.88 -0.80
N THR A 83 3.98 -25.75 -0.32
CA THR A 83 4.59 -26.77 -1.16
C THR A 83 3.41 -27.57 -1.71
N PRO A 84 3.27 -27.69 -3.05
CA PRO A 84 2.25 -28.59 -3.57
C PRO A 84 2.51 -29.96 -2.94
N PRO A 85 1.48 -30.65 -2.44
CA PRO A 85 1.67 -31.99 -1.89
C PRO A 85 2.40 -32.79 -2.97
N ALA A 86 3.46 -33.50 -2.57
CA ALA A 86 4.21 -34.35 -3.49
C ALA A 86 3.19 -35.16 -4.31
N ARG A 87 3.22 -34.99 -5.64
CA ARG A 87 2.31 -35.74 -6.52
C ARG A 87 2.67 -37.20 -6.33
N ILE A 88 1.88 -37.91 -5.54
CA ILE A 88 2.00 -39.36 -5.41
C ILE A 88 1.70 -39.89 -6.81
N LEU A 89 2.74 -40.32 -7.51
CA LEU A 89 2.61 -40.96 -8.81
C LEU A 89 1.69 -42.16 -8.64
N ARG A 90 0.71 -42.30 -9.52
CA ARG A 90 -0.15 -43.50 -9.51
C ARG A 90 0.72 -44.72 -9.80
N ARG A 91 0.26 -45.91 -9.39
CA ARG A 91 0.99 -47.17 -9.61
C ARG A 91 1.41 -47.38 -11.06
N ASP A 92 0.62 -46.87 -12.00
CA ASP A 92 0.89 -46.97 -13.44
C ASP A 92 2.01 -46.01 -13.86
N GLU A 93 1.98 -44.77 -13.38
CA GLU A 93 3.03 -43.75 -13.62
C GLU A 93 4.39 -44.15 -13.00
N LEU A 94 4.38 -44.85 -11.87
CA LEU A 94 5.61 -45.35 -11.23
C LEU A 94 6.32 -46.41 -12.08
N LYS A 95 5.56 -47.28 -12.74
CA LYS A 95 6.14 -48.31 -13.61
C LYS A 95 6.84 -47.69 -14.80
N GLU A 96 6.21 -46.71 -15.45
CA GLU A 96 6.80 -45.98 -16.57
C GLU A 96 8.11 -45.29 -16.16
N TYR A 97 8.14 -44.70 -14.96
CA TYR A 97 9.33 -44.05 -14.43
C TYR A 97 10.48 -45.04 -14.16
N PHE A 98 10.20 -46.19 -13.55
CA PHE A 98 11.22 -47.22 -13.32
C PHE A 98 11.74 -47.82 -14.63
N GLU A 99 10.86 -48.04 -15.61
CA GLU A 99 11.25 -48.57 -16.92
C GLU A 99 12.08 -47.56 -17.73
N GLN A 100 11.84 -46.26 -17.56
CA GLN A 100 12.68 -45.20 -18.13
C GLN A 100 14.07 -45.17 -17.49
N LEU A 101 14.16 -45.30 -16.16
CA LEU A 101 15.43 -45.34 -15.44
C LEU A 101 16.27 -46.57 -15.79
N GLU A 102 15.64 -47.73 -15.98
CA GLU A 102 16.32 -48.96 -16.40
C GLU A 102 16.83 -48.89 -17.86
N LYS A 103 16.27 -48.02 -18.70
CA LYS A 103 16.77 -47.77 -20.07
C LYS A 103 17.91 -46.74 -20.12
N GLU A 104 18.13 -46.00 -19.04
CA GLU A 104 19.14 -44.93 -18.96
C GLU A 104 20.44 -45.37 -18.27
N TYR A 105 20.53 -46.65 -17.86
CA TYR A 105 21.72 -47.34 -17.35
C TYR A 105 22.11 -48.50 -18.27
#